data_AF-A0A0C9MUE8-F1
#
_entry.id   AF-A0A0C9MUE8-F1
#
_cell.length_a   1.000
_cell.length_b   1.000
_cell.length_c   1.000
_cell.angle_alpha   90.00
_cell.angle_beta   90.00
_cell.angle_gamma   90.00
#
_symmetry.space_group_name_H-M   'P 1'
#
loop_
_entity.id
_entity.type
_entity.pdbx_description
1 polymer ?
#
loop_
_entity_poly.entity_id
_entity_poly.type
_entity_poly.pdbx_seq_one_letter_code
_entity_poly.pdbx_strand_id
1 'polypeptide(L)'
;MVKFTSFLSAGCLLFSSLVSAAISVEQDRRIVALGDLHGDLANTLEILRFSNIIDQDNHWIGGDTIFVQTGDVLDRGLDTIKLYDLLQNLRDEAPLQGGLVIPLLGNHELMNLVGDWRYVYPGEPETFGGLEARRKAFEKDGFIGEYLKLLNITTKVGSTVFCHGGITPHFSRLGINWINDKTHETIVTYMESQGHRGKSHGIFGGVGPTWYRGYALEEEDEICSVLDEALELLEANRMVVGHTVQHDGAIRTRCNGKVILIDIGISRAYNSGKGALEIRGNVVNALYADKRVKLASPPPYKSRVLASKKHDHDEL
;
A
#
# COMPACT_ATOMS: atom_id res chain seq x y z
N MET A 1 22.58 12.50 13.84
CA MET A 1 22.33 11.90 15.18
C MET A 1 20.84 11.62 15.23
N VAL A 2 20.47 10.37 14.92
CA VAL A 2 19.07 9.97 14.65
C VAL A 2 18.31 9.89 15.97
N LYS A 3 17.11 10.49 16.04
CA LYS A 3 16.19 10.30 17.15
C LYS A 3 15.46 8.96 16.99
N PHE A 4 16.15 7.85 17.25
CA PHE A 4 15.45 6.66 17.72
C PHE A 4 15.19 6.88 19.21
N THR A 5 14.11 7.58 19.54
CA THR A 5 13.67 7.64 20.93
C THR A 5 13.19 6.24 21.31
N SER A 6 14.00 5.56 22.12
CA SER A 6 13.55 4.43 22.91
C SER A 6 12.34 4.86 23.74
N PHE A 7 11.14 4.46 23.33
CA PHE A 7 9.94 4.62 24.14
C PHE A 7 10.01 3.65 25.32
N LEU A 8 10.67 4.08 26.39
CA LEU A 8 10.42 3.62 27.75
C LEU A 8 9.83 4.81 28.50
N SER A 9 8.58 5.13 28.19
CA SER A 9 7.71 5.91 29.06
C SER A 9 6.68 4.95 29.62
N ALA A 10 6.82 4.68 30.92
CA ALA A 10 5.82 4.00 31.71
C ALA A 10 4.50 4.79 31.64
N GLY A 11 3.40 4.08 31.40
CA GLY A 11 2.06 4.63 31.55
C GLY A 11 1.40 5.09 30.26
N CYS A 12 1.21 4.19 29.30
CA CYS A 12 0.04 4.28 28.44
C CYS A 12 -0.57 2.88 28.33
N LEU A 13 -1.76 2.75 28.89
CA LEU A 13 -2.56 1.53 28.87
C LEU A 13 -2.65 0.99 27.44
N LEU A 14 -2.49 -0.33 27.35
CA LEU A 14 -2.76 -1.16 26.18
C LEU A 14 -4.05 -0.72 25.47
N PHE A 15 -3.92 0.08 24.42
CA PHE A 15 -4.86 0.07 23.31
C PHE A 15 -4.20 -0.67 22.16
N SER A 16 -4.04 -1.99 22.34
CA SER A 16 -4.06 -2.92 21.21
C SER A 16 -5.50 -2.96 20.67
N SER A 17 -6.01 -1.84 20.16
CA SER A 17 -7.16 -1.93 19.27
C SER A 17 -6.60 -2.49 17.97
N LEU A 18 -6.96 -3.73 17.65
CA LEU A 18 -6.89 -4.25 16.30
C LEU A 18 -7.56 -3.21 15.40
N VAL A 19 -6.77 -2.35 14.75
CA VAL A 19 -7.29 -1.46 13.73
C VAL A 19 -7.74 -2.40 12.63
N SER A 20 -9.05 -2.58 12.52
CA SER A 20 -9.66 -3.37 11.45
C SER A 20 -9.03 -2.92 10.14
N ALA A 21 -8.46 -3.87 9.39
CA ALA A 21 -7.86 -3.59 8.10
C ALA A 21 -8.91 -3.12 7.06
N ALA A 22 -10.20 -3.34 7.35
CA ALA A 22 -11.31 -2.64 6.74
C ALA A 22 -11.70 -1.40 7.55
N ILE A 23 -11.53 -0.23 6.96
CA ILE A 23 -11.81 1.08 7.54
C ILE A 23 -13.07 1.64 6.88
N SER A 24 -14.13 1.83 7.67
CA SER A 24 -15.31 2.57 7.24
C SER A 24 -14.98 4.06 7.14
N VAL A 25 -15.42 4.71 6.07
CA VAL A 25 -15.19 6.15 5.85
C VAL A 25 -16.47 6.83 5.38
N GLU A 26 -16.60 8.11 5.72
CA GLU A 26 -17.62 8.98 5.14
C GLU A 26 -17.43 9.09 3.63
N GLN A 27 -18.51 9.30 2.90
CA GLN A 27 -18.52 9.20 1.44
C GLN A 27 -17.62 10.25 0.75
N ASP A 28 -17.42 11.41 1.37
CA ASP A 28 -16.65 12.55 0.85
C ASP A 28 -15.21 12.63 1.39
N ARG A 29 -14.87 11.76 2.35
CA ARG A 29 -13.53 11.69 2.93
C ARG A 29 -12.49 11.46 1.84
N ARG A 30 -11.45 12.29 1.86
CA ARG A 30 -10.40 12.26 0.84
C ARG A 30 -9.46 11.09 1.07
N ILE A 31 -9.17 10.34 0.02
CA ILE A 31 -8.09 9.37 0.00
C ILE A 31 -7.09 9.79 -1.07
N VAL A 32 -5.80 9.78 -0.73
CA VAL A 32 -4.70 9.95 -1.69
C VAL A 32 -3.84 8.69 -1.65
N ALA A 33 -3.42 8.17 -2.80
CA ALA A 33 -2.56 7.00 -2.86
C ALA A 33 -1.38 7.18 -3.80
N LEU A 34 -0.22 6.66 -3.37
CA LEU A 34 1.03 6.60 -4.13
C LEU A 34 1.44 5.14 -4.34
N GLY A 35 1.99 4.87 -5.52
CA GLY A 35 2.63 3.61 -5.89
C GLY A 35 4.06 3.49 -5.34
N ASP A 36 4.85 2.76 -6.11
CA ASP A 36 6.21 2.32 -5.83
C ASP A 36 7.18 3.51 -5.83
N LEU A 37 7.86 3.74 -4.70
CA LEU A 37 8.75 4.90 -4.50
C LEU A 37 10.21 4.57 -4.81
N HIS A 38 10.61 3.31 -4.60
CA HIS A 38 11.91 2.76 -4.99
C HIS A 38 13.10 3.68 -4.68
N GLY A 39 13.21 4.06 -3.41
CA GLY A 39 14.36 4.77 -2.87
C GLY A 39 14.55 6.20 -3.40
N ASP A 40 13.50 6.82 -3.96
CA ASP A 40 13.55 8.18 -4.51
C ASP A 40 12.76 9.19 -3.68
N LEU A 41 13.43 9.83 -2.72
CA LEU A 41 12.80 10.84 -1.87
C LEU A 41 12.42 12.10 -2.65
N ALA A 42 13.24 12.52 -3.61
CA ALA A 42 13.03 13.78 -4.32
C ALA A 42 11.70 13.80 -5.08
N ASN A 43 11.44 12.76 -5.89
CA ASN A 43 10.17 12.66 -6.60
C ASN A 43 9.00 12.44 -5.64
N THR A 44 9.20 11.67 -4.57
CA THR A 44 8.18 11.46 -3.53
C THR A 44 7.72 12.79 -2.90
N LEU A 45 8.66 13.64 -2.47
CA LEU A 45 8.34 14.93 -1.85
C LEU A 45 7.60 15.87 -2.81
N GLU A 46 7.98 15.90 -4.09
CA GLU A 46 7.27 16.71 -5.09
C GLU A 46 5.81 16.28 -5.23
N ILE A 47 5.56 14.96 -5.29
CA ILE A 47 4.21 14.40 -5.40
C ILE A 47 3.39 14.70 -4.14
N LEU A 48 3.96 14.48 -2.95
CA LEU A 48 3.26 14.74 -1.69
C LEU A 48 2.91 16.24 -1.52
N ARG A 49 3.75 17.15 -2.03
CA ARG A 49 3.48 18.59 -2.00
C ARG A 49 2.35 18.99 -2.94
N PHE A 50 2.42 18.64 -4.24
CA PHE A 50 1.34 19.05 -5.17
C PHE A 50 0.02 18.31 -4.90
N SER A 51 0.05 17.17 -4.22
CA SER A 51 -1.14 16.47 -3.75
C SER A 51 -1.65 16.96 -2.39
N ASN A 52 -1.05 18.00 -1.80
CA ASN A 52 -1.41 18.59 -0.51
C ASN A 52 -1.44 17.57 0.64
N ILE A 53 -0.43 16.70 0.71
CA ILE A 53 -0.20 15.81 1.86
C ILE A 53 0.79 16.44 2.82
N ILE A 54 1.84 17.09 2.29
CA ILE A 54 2.89 17.72 3.08
C ILE A 54 3.14 19.18 2.65
N ASP A 55 3.66 19.98 3.57
CA ASP A 55 4.15 21.33 3.28
C ASP A 55 5.61 21.34 2.76
N GLN A 56 6.24 22.52 2.73
CA GLN A 56 7.62 22.70 2.26
C GLN A 56 8.66 22.13 3.23
N ASP A 57 8.32 22.05 4.53
CA ASP A 57 9.16 21.50 5.59
C ASP A 57 8.91 19.99 5.80
N ASN A 58 8.03 19.42 4.96
CA ASN A 58 7.62 18.01 4.92
C ASN A 58 6.72 17.58 6.09
N HIS A 59 6.01 18.52 6.72
CA HIS A 59 5.01 18.24 7.75
C HIS A 59 3.62 18.01 7.15
N TRP A 60 2.81 17.20 7.81
CA TRP A 60 1.45 16.86 7.42
C TRP A 60 0.54 18.10 7.35
N ILE A 61 -0.06 18.31 6.19
CA ILE A 61 -1.12 19.31 5.95
C ILE A 61 -2.36 18.69 5.29
N GLY A 62 -2.44 17.37 5.26
CA GLY A 62 -3.52 16.62 4.61
C GLY A 62 -4.87 16.72 5.33
N GLY A 63 -4.97 17.39 6.48
CA GLY A 63 -6.19 17.44 7.29
C GLY A 63 -6.66 16.03 7.65
N ASP A 64 -7.93 15.72 7.34
CA ASP A 64 -8.58 14.43 7.58
C ASP A 64 -8.31 13.36 6.50
N THR A 65 -7.46 13.68 5.50
CA THR A 65 -7.12 12.78 4.38
C THR A 65 -6.57 11.45 4.87
N ILE A 66 -6.95 10.37 4.19
CA ILE A 66 -6.28 9.07 4.31
C ILE A 66 -5.23 8.96 3.19
N PHE A 67 -3.96 8.88 3.56
CA PHE A 67 -2.87 8.66 2.63
C PHE A 67 -2.48 7.17 2.62
N VAL A 68 -2.47 6.53 1.45
CA VAL A 68 -2.09 5.12 1.27
C VAL A 68 -0.82 5.02 0.42
N GLN A 69 0.21 4.36 0.95
CA GLN A 69 1.41 4.00 0.20
C GLN A 69 1.36 2.49 -0.05
N THR A 70 1.41 2.05 -1.31
CA THR A 70 1.08 0.67 -1.70
C THR A 70 2.28 -0.30 -1.75
N GLY A 71 3.35 -0.05 -0.99
CA GLY A 71 4.55 -0.90 -0.96
C GLY A 71 5.65 -0.48 -1.93
N ASP A 72 6.79 -1.15 -1.87
CA ASP A 72 8.00 -0.84 -2.63
C ASP A 72 8.52 0.58 -2.38
N VAL A 73 8.71 0.89 -1.10
CA VAL A 73 9.33 2.14 -0.65
C VAL A 73 10.84 2.14 -0.95
N LEU A 74 11.47 0.98 -0.78
CA LEU A 74 12.92 0.79 -0.81
C LEU A 74 13.42 0.17 -2.14
N ASP A 75 14.73 -0.08 -2.22
CA ASP A 75 15.48 -0.59 -3.37
C ASP A 75 15.56 0.39 -4.54
N ARG A 76 16.47 0.10 -5.51
CA ARG A 76 16.78 0.90 -6.71
C ARG A 76 17.34 2.32 -6.47
N GLY A 77 17.05 2.96 -5.35
CA GLY A 77 17.53 4.28 -4.95
C GLY A 77 18.35 4.27 -3.68
N LEU A 78 18.71 5.46 -3.20
CA LEU A 78 19.60 5.68 -2.05
C LEU A 78 18.85 6.14 -0.79
N ASP A 79 17.57 6.49 -0.90
CA ASP A 79 16.88 7.23 0.16
C ASP A 79 16.01 6.35 1.08
N THR A 80 16.28 5.04 1.17
CA THR A 80 15.50 4.08 2.00
C THR A 80 15.24 4.58 3.42
N ILE A 81 16.29 4.97 4.16
CA ILE A 81 16.16 5.44 5.55
C ILE A 81 15.29 6.70 5.59
N LYS A 82 15.54 7.66 4.70
CA LYS A 82 14.82 8.95 4.70
C LYS A 82 13.34 8.78 4.34
N LEU A 83 13.01 7.85 3.46
CA LEU A 83 11.62 7.55 3.09
C LEU A 83 10.87 6.91 4.26
N TYR A 84 11.48 5.98 4.99
CA TYR A 84 10.86 5.42 6.20
C TYR A 84 10.75 6.44 7.33
N ASP A 85 11.73 7.34 7.49
CA ASP A 85 11.63 8.44 8.44
C ASP A 85 10.46 9.37 8.07
N LEU A 86 10.33 9.74 6.80
CA LEU A 86 9.20 10.54 6.31
C LEU A 86 7.86 9.86 6.59
N LEU A 87 7.68 8.60 6.20
CA LEU A 87 6.43 7.87 6.39
C LEU A 87 6.07 7.71 7.87
N GLN A 88 7.06 7.46 8.74
CA GLN A 88 6.84 7.37 10.18
C GLN A 88 6.43 8.72 10.79
N ASN A 89 7.12 9.81 10.44
CA ASN A 89 6.74 11.14 10.90
C ASN A 89 5.32 11.51 10.47
N LEU A 90 4.94 11.22 9.22
CA LEU A 90 3.57 11.49 8.75
C LEU A 90 2.52 10.61 9.45
N ARG A 91 2.88 9.38 9.85
CA ARG A 91 2.00 8.52 10.66
C ARG A 91 1.76 9.09 12.06
N ASP A 92 2.73 9.78 12.63
CA ASP A 92 2.59 10.43 13.93
C ASP A 92 1.79 11.74 13.83
N GLU A 93 1.99 12.50 12.75
CA GLU A 93 1.36 13.81 12.56
C GLU A 93 -0.09 13.74 12.04
N ALA A 94 -0.40 12.83 11.10
CA ALA A 94 -1.70 12.79 10.46
C ALA A 94 -2.89 12.62 11.44
N PRO A 95 -2.84 11.71 12.43
CA PRO A 95 -3.93 11.54 13.38
C PRO A 95 -4.24 12.80 14.21
N LEU A 96 -3.25 13.68 14.43
CA LEU A 96 -3.43 14.94 15.16
C LEU A 96 -4.37 15.92 14.43
N GLN A 97 -4.54 15.73 13.12
CA GLN A 97 -5.47 16.51 12.28
C GLN A 97 -6.65 15.66 11.77
N GLY A 98 -6.86 14.48 12.35
CA GLY A 98 -7.89 13.53 11.95
C GLY A 98 -7.56 12.71 10.71
N GLY A 99 -6.37 12.85 10.14
CA GLY A 99 -5.87 12.10 9.00
C GLY A 99 -5.34 10.71 9.37
N LEU A 100 -4.92 9.96 8.37
CA LEU A 100 -4.32 8.63 8.55
C LEU A 100 -3.32 8.33 7.45
N VAL A 101 -2.19 7.71 7.80
CA VAL A 101 -1.20 7.21 6.84
C VAL A 101 -1.14 5.67 6.92
N ILE A 102 -1.33 5.01 5.78
CA ILE A 102 -1.36 3.55 5.66
C ILE A 102 -0.27 3.11 4.67
N PRO A 103 0.96 2.84 5.14
CA PRO A 103 1.96 2.17 4.33
C PRO A 103 1.69 0.66 4.33
N LEU A 104 1.75 0.06 3.15
CA LEU A 104 1.61 -1.37 2.94
C LEU A 104 2.96 -2.01 2.60
N LEU A 105 3.08 -3.31 2.83
CA LEU A 105 4.22 -4.09 2.36
C LEU A 105 4.11 -4.36 0.86
N GLY A 106 5.17 -4.05 0.12
CA GLY A 106 5.40 -4.51 -1.24
C GLY A 106 6.27 -5.75 -1.28
N ASN A 107 6.65 -6.19 -2.49
CA ASN A 107 7.53 -7.33 -2.60
C ASN A 107 8.99 -6.99 -2.24
N HIS A 108 9.44 -5.74 -2.45
CA HIS A 108 10.79 -5.33 -2.11
C HIS A 108 11.01 -5.26 -0.59
N GLU A 109 10.00 -4.88 0.19
CA GLU A 109 10.04 -5.02 1.66
C GLU A 109 10.25 -6.49 2.06
N LEU A 110 9.45 -7.40 1.50
CA LEU A 110 9.54 -8.84 1.81
C LEU A 110 10.87 -9.44 1.39
N MET A 111 11.39 -9.10 0.21
CA MET A 111 12.69 -9.54 -0.28
C MET A 111 13.82 -9.11 0.67
N ASN A 112 13.81 -7.86 1.12
CA ASN A 112 14.85 -7.37 2.01
C ASN A 112 14.79 -8.00 3.40
N LEU A 113 13.59 -8.26 3.92
CA LEU A 113 13.37 -8.96 5.19
C LEU A 113 13.91 -10.40 5.19
N VAL A 114 14.03 -11.04 4.03
CA VAL A 114 14.61 -12.40 3.90
C VAL A 114 16.05 -12.43 3.40
N GLY A 115 16.69 -11.27 3.25
CA GLY A 115 18.07 -11.17 2.77
C GLY A 115 18.22 -11.28 1.25
N ASP A 116 17.14 -11.18 0.49
CA ASP A 116 17.18 -11.11 -0.96
C ASP A 116 17.43 -9.66 -1.41
N TRP A 117 18.67 -9.36 -1.74
CA TRP A 117 19.15 -8.00 -2.04
C TRP A 117 19.43 -7.77 -3.51
N ARG A 118 18.86 -8.59 -4.41
CA ARG A 118 19.12 -8.51 -5.86
C ARG A 118 18.83 -7.13 -6.48
N TYR A 119 17.99 -6.31 -5.85
CA TYR A 119 17.59 -4.98 -6.34
C TYR A 119 18.08 -3.82 -5.46
N VAL A 120 18.86 -4.11 -4.42
CA VAL A 120 19.49 -3.08 -3.60
C VAL A 120 20.45 -2.27 -4.46
N TYR A 121 20.32 -0.95 -4.42
CA TYR A 121 21.22 -0.08 -5.17
C TYR A 121 22.65 -0.22 -4.62
N PRO A 122 23.70 -0.38 -5.46
CA PRO A 122 25.05 -0.69 -4.98
C PRO A 122 25.63 0.27 -3.93
N GLY A 123 25.24 1.55 -3.96
CA GLY A 123 25.68 2.55 -2.98
C GLY A 123 24.78 2.72 -1.75
N GLU A 124 23.62 2.06 -1.70
CA GLU A 124 22.67 2.22 -0.61
C GLU A 124 23.17 1.66 0.74
N PRO A 125 23.94 0.55 0.82
CA PRO A 125 24.54 0.12 2.08
C PRO A 125 25.38 1.18 2.79
N GLU A 126 26.06 2.08 2.08
CA GLU A 126 26.85 3.15 2.70
C GLU A 126 25.98 4.14 3.48
N THR A 127 24.70 4.29 3.10
CA THR A 127 23.75 5.15 3.84
C THR A 127 23.41 4.59 5.22
N PHE A 128 23.61 3.28 5.43
CA PHE A 128 23.46 2.61 6.71
C PHE A 128 24.75 2.58 7.53
N GLY A 129 25.89 3.01 6.98
CA GLY A 129 27.21 2.81 7.56
C GLY A 129 27.89 1.50 7.12
N GLY A 130 27.51 0.98 5.96
CA GLY A 130 28.09 -0.20 5.32
C GLY A 130 27.19 -1.42 5.34
N LEU A 131 27.62 -2.47 4.64
CA LEU A 131 26.84 -3.70 4.41
C LEU A 131 26.34 -4.37 5.69
N GLU A 132 27.20 -4.46 6.71
CA GLU A 132 26.85 -5.11 7.97
C GLU A 132 25.82 -4.30 8.78
N ALA A 133 25.91 -2.97 8.74
CA ALA A 133 24.94 -2.11 9.40
C ALA A 133 23.57 -2.17 8.71
N ARG A 134 23.55 -2.22 7.37
CA ARG A 134 22.33 -2.48 6.60
C ARG A 134 21.72 -3.83 6.95
N ARG A 135 22.54 -4.89 7.01
CA ARG A 135 22.11 -6.24 7.40
C ARG A 135 21.36 -6.20 8.73
N LYS A 136 21.99 -5.61 9.75
CA LYS A 136 21.41 -5.43 11.09
C LYS A 136 20.13 -4.59 11.08
N ALA A 137 20.02 -3.59 10.22
CA ALA A 137 18.81 -2.77 10.12
C ALA A 137 17.56 -3.59 9.71
N PHE A 138 17.73 -4.58 8.84
CA PHE A 138 16.65 -5.44 8.32
C PHE A 138 16.45 -6.76 9.07
N GLU A 139 17.34 -7.10 10.03
CA GLU A 139 17.09 -8.21 10.95
C GLU A 139 15.78 -8.00 11.72
N LYS A 140 15.19 -9.08 12.24
CA LYS A 140 13.89 -9.04 12.92
C LYS A 140 13.81 -8.08 14.12
N ASP A 141 14.96 -7.84 14.76
CA ASP A 141 15.15 -6.93 15.90
C ASP A 141 15.78 -5.58 15.47
N GLY A 142 16.07 -5.43 14.17
CA GLY A 142 16.62 -4.22 13.56
C GLY A 142 15.57 -3.14 13.38
N PHE A 143 15.97 -1.88 13.31
CA PHE A 143 15.01 -0.77 13.31
C PHE A 143 14.08 -0.76 12.09
N ILE A 144 14.51 -1.25 10.92
CA ILE A 144 13.64 -1.41 9.74
C ILE A 144 12.83 -2.72 9.87
N GLY A 145 13.45 -3.82 10.29
CA GLY A 145 12.75 -5.09 10.44
C GLY A 145 11.59 -5.04 11.45
N GLU A 146 11.81 -4.41 12.60
CA GLU A 146 10.79 -4.12 13.62
C GLU A 146 9.64 -3.28 13.07
N TYR A 147 9.94 -2.28 12.23
CA TYR A 147 8.91 -1.46 11.60
C TYR A 147 8.11 -2.25 10.55
N LEU A 148 8.79 -2.93 9.63
CA LEU A 148 8.14 -3.60 8.51
C LEU A 148 7.27 -4.78 8.93
N LYS A 149 7.63 -5.54 9.98
CA LYS A 149 6.82 -6.67 10.45
C LYS A 149 5.45 -6.26 11.01
N LEU A 150 5.27 -4.97 11.31
CA LEU A 150 4.01 -4.40 11.81
C LEU A 150 3.10 -3.89 10.69
N LEU A 151 3.57 -3.85 9.44
CA LEU A 151 2.80 -3.34 8.31
C LEU A 151 1.88 -4.41 7.72
N ASN A 152 0.68 -3.99 7.32
CA ASN A 152 -0.26 -4.82 6.56
C ASN A 152 0.20 -4.98 5.11
N ILE A 153 -0.20 -6.06 4.42
CA ILE A 153 0.03 -6.21 2.97
C ILE A 153 -1.17 -5.72 2.14
N THR A 154 -2.32 -5.50 2.78
CA THR A 154 -3.53 -4.99 2.15
C THR A 154 -4.39 -4.20 3.14
N THR A 155 -5.22 -3.29 2.62
CA THR A 155 -6.28 -2.63 3.40
C THR A 155 -7.52 -2.41 2.54
N LYS A 156 -8.68 -2.31 3.17
CA LYS A 156 -9.90 -1.80 2.53
C LYS A 156 -10.28 -0.47 3.17
N VAL A 157 -10.35 0.61 2.39
CA VAL A 157 -10.83 1.92 2.85
C VAL A 157 -12.13 2.23 2.13
N GLY A 158 -13.23 2.29 2.88
CA GLY A 158 -14.57 2.31 2.33
C GLY A 158 -14.85 1.09 1.46
N SER A 159 -15.05 1.31 0.16
CA SER A 159 -15.28 0.25 -0.84
C SER A 159 -14.06 -0.01 -1.75
N THR A 160 -12.93 0.63 -1.48
CA THR A 160 -11.69 0.45 -2.26
C THR A 160 -10.70 -0.43 -1.49
N VAL A 161 -10.19 -1.47 -2.15
CA VAL A 161 -9.11 -2.31 -1.66
C VAL A 161 -7.78 -1.79 -2.21
N PHE A 162 -6.76 -1.73 -1.35
CA PHE A 162 -5.39 -1.34 -1.70
C PHE A 162 -4.45 -2.51 -1.39
N CYS A 163 -3.60 -2.87 -2.34
CA CYS A 163 -2.54 -3.86 -2.16
C CYS A 163 -1.43 -3.59 -3.17
N HIS A 164 -0.28 -4.23 -3.01
CA HIS A 164 0.86 -3.96 -3.87
C HIS A 164 0.71 -4.54 -5.28
N GLY A 165 0.52 -5.86 -5.43
CA GLY A 165 0.37 -6.52 -6.73
C GLY A 165 -1.08 -6.76 -7.15
N GLY A 166 -1.85 -7.43 -6.29
CA GLY A 166 -3.26 -7.76 -6.57
C GLY A 166 -3.79 -8.94 -5.76
N ILE A 167 -5.06 -8.88 -5.33
CA ILE A 167 -5.70 -9.95 -4.56
C ILE A 167 -6.56 -10.82 -5.47
N THR A 168 -6.12 -12.05 -5.72
CA THR A 168 -6.88 -13.02 -6.52
C THR A 168 -8.14 -13.52 -5.78
N PRO A 169 -9.10 -14.17 -6.47
CA PRO A 169 -10.25 -14.79 -5.80
C PRO A 169 -9.88 -15.80 -4.70
N HIS A 170 -8.73 -16.49 -4.85
CA HIS A 170 -8.21 -17.40 -3.84
C HIS A 170 -8.04 -16.70 -2.47
N PHE A 171 -7.34 -15.57 -2.44
CA PHE A 171 -7.14 -14.79 -1.22
C PHE A 171 -8.38 -13.98 -0.83
N SER A 172 -9.17 -13.54 -1.81
CA SER A 172 -10.40 -12.80 -1.57
C SER A 172 -11.42 -13.60 -0.75
N ARG A 173 -11.53 -14.92 -1.00
CA ARG A 173 -12.37 -15.84 -0.19
C ARG A 173 -11.97 -15.90 1.28
N LEU A 174 -10.69 -15.63 1.59
CA LEU A 174 -10.17 -15.66 2.96
C LEU A 174 -10.40 -14.31 3.65
N GLY A 175 -10.47 -13.22 2.88
CA GLY A 175 -10.80 -11.88 3.35
C GLY A 175 -9.59 -11.07 3.82
N ILE A 176 -9.75 -9.75 3.85
CA ILE A 176 -8.67 -8.78 4.17
C ILE A 176 -8.04 -9.06 5.54
N ASN A 177 -8.86 -9.33 6.57
CA ASN A 177 -8.36 -9.58 7.92
C ASN A 177 -7.49 -10.84 7.95
N TRP A 178 -7.96 -11.94 7.35
CA TRP A 178 -7.18 -13.18 7.29
C TRP A 178 -5.84 -12.98 6.57
N ILE A 179 -5.83 -12.21 5.47
CA ILE A 179 -4.60 -11.94 4.71
C ILE A 179 -3.57 -11.23 5.61
N ASN A 180 -3.97 -10.19 6.34
CA ASN A 180 -3.06 -9.46 7.24
C ASN A 180 -2.70 -10.28 8.48
N ASP A 181 -3.66 -10.95 9.12
CA ASP A 181 -3.40 -11.83 10.27
C ASP A 181 -2.39 -12.92 9.89
N LYS A 182 -2.57 -13.55 8.72
CA LYS A 182 -1.64 -14.57 8.24
C LYS A 182 -0.26 -14.01 7.92
N THR A 183 -0.19 -12.78 7.43
CA THR A 183 1.06 -12.05 7.24
C THR A 183 1.78 -11.91 8.58
N HIS A 184 1.14 -11.32 9.58
CA HIS A 184 1.77 -11.08 10.89
C HIS A 184 2.12 -12.38 11.64
N GLU A 185 1.29 -13.42 11.51
CA GLU A 185 1.56 -14.75 12.09
C GLU A 185 2.85 -15.37 11.52
N THR A 186 3.12 -15.17 10.22
CA THR A 186 4.15 -15.92 9.51
C THR A 186 5.39 -15.12 9.16
N ILE A 187 5.35 -13.79 9.15
CA ILE A 187 6.44 -12.95 8.63
C ILE A 187 7.77 -13.17 9.36
N VAL A 188 7.76 -13.32 10.69
CA VAL A 188 8.99 -13.61 11.47
C VAL A 188 9.57 -14.97 11.08
N THR A 189 8.74 -16.00 10.94
CA THR A 189 9.22 -17.32 10.49
C THR A 189 9.70 -17.31 9.03
N TYR A 190 9.12 -16.44 8.19
CA TYR A 190 9.54 -16.23 6.81
C TYR A 190 10.94 -15.61 6.77
N MET A 191 11.18 -14.56 7.58
CA MET A 191 12.49 -13.94 7.80
C MET A 191 13.54 -14.95 8.27
N GLU A 192 13.25 -15.68 9.34
CA GLU A 192 14.17 -16.67 9.93
C GLU A 192 14.50 -17.82 8.96
N SER A 193 13.57 -18.14 8.06
CA SER A 193 13.80 -19.14 7.01
C SER A 193 14.51 -18.61 5.77
N GLN A 194 14.84 -17.31 5.71
CA GLN A 194 15.37 -16.65 4.52
C GLN A 194 14.50 -16.94 3.27
N GLY A 195 13.17 -16.90 3.46
CA GLY A 195 12.21 -17.14 2.39
C GLY A 195 11.92 -18.61 2.05
N HIS A 196 12.71 -19.59 2.53
CA HIS A 196 12.56 -21.01 2.19
C HIS A 196 11.25 -21.64 2.68
N ARG A 197 10.60 -21.05 3.70
CA ARG A 197 9.27 -21.51 4.19
C ARG A 197 8.10 -20.86 3.44
N GLY A 198 8.35 -19.97 2.49
CA GLY A 198 7.33 -19.44 1.59
C GLY A 198 6.91 -20.51 0.58
N LYS A 199 5.66 -20.98 0.63
CA LYS A 199 5.11 -21.79 -0.47
C LYS A 199 5.07 -20.92 -1.74
N SER A 200 5.38 -21.49 -2.90
CA SER A 200 5.28 -20.79 -4.20
C SER A 200 3.90 -20.19 -4.47
N HIS A 201 2.86 -20.77 -3.85
CA HIS A 201 1.47 -20.34 -3.89
C HIS A 201 0.98 -19.76 -2.54
N GLY A 202 1.90 -19.46 -1.62
CA GLY A 202 1.59 -18.86 -0.33
C GLY A 202 1.38 -17.35 -0.44
N ILE A 203 1.07 -16.72 0.69
CA ILE A 203 0.82 -15.27 0.78
C ILE A 203 2.02 -14.42 0.31
N PHE A 204 3.24 -14.92 0.45
CA PHE A 204 4.48 -14.30 -0.06
C PHE A 204 4.97 -14.88 -1.40
N GLY A 205 4.19 -15.77 -2.01
CA GLY A 205 4.53 -16.43 -3.27
C GLY A 205 4.26 -15.55 -4.50
N GLY A 206 4.66 -16.02 -5.68
CA GLY A 206 4.56 -15.26 -6.93
C GLY A 206 3.13 -14.95 -7.40
N VAL A 207 2.14 -15.67 -6.87
CA VAL A 207 0.70 -15.39 -7.08
C VAL A 207 0.04 -14.74 -5.86
N GLY A 208 0.84 -14.36 -4.87
CA GLY A 208 0.41 -13.70 -3.64
C GLY A 208 0.12 -12.21 -3.84
N PRO A 209 -0.47 -11.54 -2.82
CA PRO A 209 -0.93 -10.15 -2.94
C PRO A 209 0.16 -9.13 -3.30
N THR A 210 1.43 -9.43 -3.04
CA THR A 210 2.57 -8.55 -3.37
C THR A 210 3.24 -8.85 -4.71
N TRP A 211 2.87 -9.93 -5.41
CA TRP A 211 3.55 -10.32 -6.66
C TRP A 211 2.62 -10.50 -7.85
N TYR A 212 1.32 -10.69 -7.62
CA TYR A 212 0.39 -10.97 -8.70
C TYR A 212 0.30 -9.79 -9.68
N ARG A 213 0.63 -10.04 -10.96
CA ARG A 213 0.60 -9.02 -12.03
C ARG A 213 -0.59 -9.14 -12.97
N GLY A 214 -1.46 -10.14 -12.78
CA GLY A 214 -2.46 -10.47 -13.79
C GLY A 214 -3.42 -9.32 -14.09
N TYR A 215 -3.83 -8.56 -13.05
CA TYR A 215 -4.66 -7.36 -13.21
C TYR A 215 -4.04 -6.27 -14.09
N ALA A 216 -2.71 -6.21 -14.20
CA ALA A 216 -2.00 -5.24 -15.02
C ALA A 216 -1.66 -5.78 -16.42
N LEU A 217 -1.37 -7.08 -16.54
CA LEU A 217 -0.73 -7.65 -17.75
C LEU A 217 -1.63 -8.55 -18.61
N GLU A 218 -2.58 -9.27 -18.03
CA GLU A 218 -3.42 -10.22 -18.80
C GLU A 218 -4.46 -9.47 -19.64
N GLU A 219 -5.01 -10.14 -20.65
CA GLU A 219 -6.04 -9.59 -21.53
C GLU A 219 -7.31 -9.18 -20.76
N GLU A 220 -7.93 -8.08 -21.19
CA GLU A 220 -9.02 -7.46 -20.42
C GLU A 220 -10.25 -8.38 -20.29
N ASP A 221 -10.60 -9.09 -21.36
CA ASP A 221 -11.75 -10.00 -21.40
C ASP A 221 -11.61 -11.18 -20.42
N GLU A 222 -10.38 -11.63 -20.16
CA GLU A 222 -10.10 -12.71 -19.22
C GLU A 222 -10.08 -12.19 -17.79
N ILE A 223 -9.33 -11.11 -17.56
CA ILE A 223 -9.03 -10.64 -16.21
C ILE A 223 -10.19 -9.95 -15.52
N CYS A 224 -11.11 -9.33 -16.26
CA CYS A 224 -12.23 -8.63 -15.65
C CYS A 224 -13.20 -9.57 -14.94
N SER A 225 -13.39 -10.79 -15.44
CA SER A 225 -14.21 -11.80 -14.76
C SER A 225 -13.59 -12.25 -13.43
N VAL A 226 -12.27 -12.43 -13.41
CA VAL A 226 -11.49 -12.79 -12.21
C VAL A 226 -11.49 -11.65 -11.20
N LEU A 227 -11.37 -10.41 -11.66
CA LEU A 227 -11.46 -9.22 -10.81
C LEU A 227 -12.85 -9.06 -10.20
N ASP A 228 -13.91 -9.34 -10.97
CA ASP A 228 -15.29 -9.25 -10.50
C ASP A 228 -15.57 -10.24 -9.37
N GLU A 229 -15.14 -11.49 -9.50
CA GLU A 229 -15.22 -12.48 -8.43
C GLU A 229 -14.47 -12.01 -7.17
N ALA A 230 -13.23 -11.51 -7.35
CA ALA A 230 -12.41 -11.04 -6.24
C ALA A 230 -13.08 -9.86 -5.49
N LEU A 231 -13.55 -8.85 -6.21
CA LEU A 231 -14.21 -7.67 -5.63
C LEU A 231 -15.53 -8.01 -4.95
N GLU A 232 -16.30 -8.94 -5.50
CA GLU A 232 -17.53 -9.44 -4.88
C GLU A 232 -17.24 -10.08 -3.52
N LEU A 233 -16.25 -10.97 -3.45
CA LEU A 233 -15.82 -11.65 -2.23
C LEU A 233 -15.26 -10.69 -1.17
N LEU A 234 -14.61 -9.61 -1.60
CA LEU A 234 -14.03 -8.58 -0.72
C LEU A 234 -15.04 -7.52 -0.27
N GLU A 235 -16.27 -7.57 -0.80
CA GLU A 235 -17.29 -6.55 -0.63
C GLU A 235 -16.74 -5.15 -0.96
N ALA A 236 -16.16 -5.04 -2.15
CA ALA A 236 -15.49 -3.86 -2.68
C ALA A 236 -16.01 -3.56 -4.10
N ASN A 237 -15.89 -2.31 -4.54
CA ASN A 237 -16.16 -1.97 -5.94
C ASN A 237 -14.89 -1.77 -6.75
N ARG A 238 -13.75 -1.54 -6.09
CA ARG A 238 -12.50 -1.27 -6.79
C ARG A 238 -11.27 -1.77 -6.04
N MET A 239 -10.25 -2.14 -6.81
CA MET A 239 -8.90 -2.42 -6.33
C MET A 239 -7.89 -1.39 -6.86
N VAL A 240 -6.93 -0.99 -6.03
CA VAL A 240 -5.82 -0.11 -6.40
C VAL A 240 -4.52 -0.86 -6.16
N VAL A 241 -3.66 -0.91 -7.17
CA VAL A 241 -2.43 -1.70 -7.16
C VAL A 241 -1.23 -0.93 -7.71
N GLY A 242 -0.04 -1.23 -7.17
CA GLY A 242 1.27 -0.77 -7.65
C GLY A 242 1.97 -1.87 -8.48
N HIS A 243 3.25 -2.12 -8.19
CA HIS A 243 4.09 -3.26 -8.63
C HIS A 243 4.41 -3.40 -10.13
N THR A 244 3.45 -3.04 -10.99
CA THR A 244 3.58 -3.13 -12.44
C THR A 244 3.63 -1.75 -13.03
N VAL A 245 4.85 -1.33 -13.37
CA VAL A 245 5.17 0.00 -13.91
C VAL A 245 4.35 0.31 -15.15
N GLN A 246 3.59 1.40 -15.09
CA GLN A 246 2.95 2.04 -16.23
C GLN A 246 3.99 2.91 -16.93
N HIS A 247 4.59 2.39 -18.01
CA HIS A 247 5.80 2.97 -18.60
C HIS A 247 5.62 4.36 -19.24
N ASP A 248 4.38 4.79 -19.47
CA ASP A 248 4.04 6.12 -19.98
C ASP A 248 3.86 7.17 -18.87
N GLY A 249 4.03 6.78 -17.60
CA GLY A 249 3.90 7.66 -16.44
C GLY A 249 2.45 8.00 -16.09
N ALA A 250 1.47 7.33 -16.68
CA ALA A 250 0.05 7.61 -16.45
C ALA A 250 -0.59 6.59 -15.49
N ILE A 251 -1.36 7.09 -14.53
CA ILE A 251 -2.26 6.25 -13.73
C ILE A 251 -3.37 5.73 -14.67
N ARG A 252 -3.52 4.41 -14.73
CA ARG A 252 -4.44 3.74 -15.67
C ARG A 252 -5.54 2.98 -14.94
N THR A 253 -6.69 2.87 -15.59
CA THR A 253 -7.80 2.05 -15.12
C THR A 253 -8.11 0.95 -16.12
N ARG A 254 -8.51 -0.22 -15.63
CA ARG A 254 -9.01 -1.33 -16.46
C ARG A 254 -10.34 -1.84 -15.93
N CYS A 255 -11.05 -2.66 -16.71
CA CYS A 255 -12.30 -3.28 -16.31
C CYS A 255 -13.35 -2.24 -15.87
N ASN A 256 -13.54 -1.21 -16.70
CA ASN A 256 -14.47 -0.10 -16.43
C ASN A 256 -14.19 0.62 -15.09
N GLY A 257 -12.92 0.77 -14.72
CA GLY A 257 -12.50 1.44 -13.50
C GLY A 257 -12.40 0.55 -12.27
N LYS A 258 -12.66 -0.77 -12.38
CA LYS A 258 -12.65 -1.71 -11.24
C LYS A 258 -11.25 -2.01 -10.72
N VAL A 259 -10.20 -1.82 -11.53
CA VAL A 259 -8.82 -1.81 -11.06
C VAL A 259 -8.09 -0.55 -11.54
N ILE A 260 -7.28 0.03 -10.64
CA ILE A 260 -6.43 1.19 -10.93
C ILE A 260 -4.98 0.81 -10.69
N LEU A 261 -4.15 1.04 -11.70
CA LEU A 261 -2.71 0.82 -11.70
C LEU A 261 -2.03 2.16 -11.39
N ILE A 262 -1.39 2.26 -10.22
CA ILE A 262 -0.80 3.51 -9.70
C ILE A 262 0.73 3.51 -9.63
N ASP A 263 1.38 2.39 -9.94
CA ASP A 263 2.83 2.39 -10.18
C ASP A 263 3.12 3.00 -11.55
N ILE A 264 3.49 4.28 -11.56
CA ILE A 264 3.83 5.04 -12.77
C ILE A 264 5.35 5.20 -12.95
N GLY A 265 6.14 4.40 -12.22
CA GLY A 265 7.60 4.49 -12.22
C GLY A 265 8.11 5.79 -11.61
N ILE A 266 7.77 6.06 -10.34
CA ILE A 266 8.09 7.30 -9.63
C ILE A 266 9.60 7.51 -9.50
N SER A 267 10.35 6.45 -9.20
CA SER A 267 11.80 6.55 -9.03
C SER A 267 12.51 6.93 -10.33
N ARG A 268 13.60 7.69 -10.20
CA ARG A 268 14.54 7.98 -11.30
C ARG A 268 15.19 6.73 -11.90
N ALA A 269 15.12 5.59 -11.19
CA ALA A 269 15.53 4.30 -11.75
C ALA A 269 14.60 3.79 -12.89
N TYR A 270 13.41 4.40 -13.02
CA TYR A 270 12.44 4.11 -14.07
C TYR A 270 12.18 5.38 -14.92
N ASN A 271 10.97 5.94 -14.85
CA ASN A 271 10.52 7.00 -15.76
C ASN A 271 10.47 8.38 -15.11
N SER A 272 10.71 8.48 -13.80
CA SER A 272 10.42 9.69 -13.01
C SER A 272 8.96 10.16 -13.18
N GLY A 273 8.02 9.22 -13.23
CA GLY A 273 6.59 9.53 -13.30
C GLY A 273 6.11 10.23 -12.02
N LYS A 274 5.39 11.33 -12.13
CA LYS A 274 4.95 12.11 -10.96
C LYS A 274 3.45 12.26 -10.93
N GLY A 275 2.81 11.52 -10.04
CA GLY A 275 1.37 11.49 -9.93
C GLY A 275 0.89 10.82 -8.66
N ALA A 276 -0.32 11.17 -8.26
CA ALA A 276 -1.00 10.58 -7.11
C ALA A 276 -2.44 10.24 -7.50
N LEU A 277 -2.97 9.14 -6.99
CA LEU A 277 -4.41 8.85 -7.10
C LEU A 277 -5.15 9.64 -6.02
N GLU A 278 -6.27 10.26 -6.37
CA GLU A 278 -7.19 10.89 -5.42
C GLU A 278 -8.60 10.30 -5.57
N ILE A 279 -9.21 9.95 -4.45
CA ILE A 279 -10.56 9.37 -4.37
C ILE A 279 -11.38 10.17 -3.37
N ARG A 280 -12.60 10.53 -3.76
CA ARG A 280 -13.66 11.04 -2.88
C ARG A 280 -14.96 10.34 -3.24
N GLY A 281 -15.33 9.34 -2.45
CA GLY A 281 -16.43 8.44 -2.76
C GLY A 281 -16.20 7.73 -4.10
N ASN A 282 -17.03 8.03 -5.08
CA ASN A 282 -16.91 7.48 -6.44
C ASN A 282 -16.20 8.40 -7.43
N VAL A 283 -15.79 9.60 -7.02
CA VAL A 283 -14.99 10.49 -7.87
C VAL A 283 -13.53 10.10 -7.72
N VAL A 284 -12.93 9.72 -8.85
CA VAL A 284 -11.55 9.26 -8.91
C VAL A 284 -10.78 10.16 -9.88
N ASN A 285 -9.65 10.68 -9.43
CA ASN A 285 -8.78 11.51 -10.24
C ASN A 285 -7.32 11.03 -10.16
N ALA A 286 -6.59 11.11 -11.26
CA ALA A 286 -5.14 11.18 -11.24
C ALA A 286 -4.73 12.66 -11.07
N LEU A 287 -3.95 12.93 -10.03
CA LEU A 287 -3.33 14.21 -9.76
C LEU A 287 -1.92 14.23 -10.36
N TYR A 288 -1.63 15.22 -11.18
CA TYR A 288 -0.30 15.57 -11.67
C TYR A 288 -0.01 17.02 -11.26
N ALA A 289 1.25 17.46 -11.37
CA ALA A 289 1.67 18.78 -10.91
C ALA A 289 0.86 19.95 -11.53
N ASP A 290 0.47 19.81 -12.80
CA ASP A 290 -0.18 20.86 -13.59
C ASP A 290 -1.65 20.55 -13.95
N LYS A 291 -2.11 19.32 -13.69
CA LYS A 291 -3.45 18.89 -14.12
C LYS A 291 -4.06 17.83 -13.22
N ARG A 292 -5.39 17.79 -13.26
CA ARG A 292 -6.22 16.75 -12.66
C ARG A 292 -6.99 16.03 -13.76
N VAL A 293 -6.84 14.71 -13.85
CA VAL A 293 -7.50 13.88 -14.86
C VAL A 293 -8.52 12.98 -14.18
N LYS A 294 -9.80 13.12 -14.55
CA LYS A 294 -10.86 12.24 -14.05
C LYS A 294 -10.70 10.85 -14.64
N LEU A 295 -10.74 9.83 -13.79
CA LEU A 295 -10.62 8.43 -14.18
C LEU A 295 -11.98 7.73 -14.15
N ALA A 296 -12.09 6.59 -14.84
CA ALA A 296 -13.25 5.73 -14.73
C ALA A 296 -13.37 5.19 -13.29
N SER A 297 -14.60 5.08 -12.79
CA SER A 297 -14.91 4.46 -11.50
C SER A 297 -16.20 3.66 -11.63
N PRO A 298 -16.25 2.44 -11.06
CA PRO A 298 -17.47 1.65 -11.05
C PRO A 298 -18.51 2.28 -10.11
N PRO A 299 -19.79 1.87 -10.22
CA PRO A 299 -20.82 2.22 -9.25
C PRO A 299 -20.41 1.87 -7.81
N PRO A 300 -21.02 2.52 -6.79
CA PRO A 300 -20.73 2.17 -5.41
C PRO A 300 -21.10 0.69 -5.17
N TYR A 301 -20.30 0.00 -4.36
CA TYR A 301 -20.63 -1.36 -3.95
C TYR A 301 -21.97 -1.36 -3.21
N LYS A 302 -22.92 -2.20 -3.64
CA LYS A 302 -24.19 -2.40 -2.94
C LYS A 302 -24.08 -3.70 -2.15
N SER A 303 -23.97 -3.61 -0.83
CA SER A 303 -23.95 -4.79 0.03
C SER A 303 -25.20 -5.65 -0.20
N ARG A 304 -25.01 -6.95 -0.40
CA ARG A 304 -26.11 -7.92 -0.57
C ARG A 304 -27.03 -8.00 0.65
N VAL A 305 -26.56 -7.60 1.83
CA VAL A 305 -27.35 -7.58 3.09
C VAL A 305 -28.50 -6.57 3.02
N LEU A 306 -28.40 -5.52 2.20
CA LEU A 306 -29.48 -4.55 1.98
C LEU A 306 -30.48 -4.98 0.91
N ALA A 307 -30.12 -5.96 0.07
CA ALA A 307 -31.01 -6.47 -0.98
C ALA A 307 -32.03 -7.47 -0.43
N SER A 308 -31.67 -8.26 0.59
CA SER A 308 -32.60 -9.21 1.22
C SER A 308 -33.66 -8.54 2.11
N LYS A 309 -33.34 -7.39 2.74
CA LYS A 309 -34.32 -6.64 3.55
C LYS A 309 -35.43 -5.94 2.76
N LYS A 310 -35.35 -5.92 1.42
CA LYS A 310 -36.36 -5.29 0.55
C LYS A 310 -37.37 -6.29 -0.03
N HIS A 311 -37.29 -7.57 0.31
CA HIS A 311 -38.23 -8.60 -0.16
C HIS A 311 -39.13 -9.20 0.94
N ASP A 312 -38.94 -8.84 2.22
CA ASP A 312 -39.75 -9.39 3.33
C ASP A 312 -40.88 -8.45 3.81
N HIS A 313 -41.27 -7.42 3.04
CA HIS A 313 -42.34 -6.50 3.45
C HIS A 313 -43.48 -6.28 2.43
N ASP A 314 -43.55 -7.06 1.35
CA ASP A 314 -44.66 -6.95 0.37
C ASP A 314 -45.53 -8.21 0.24
N GLU A 315 -45.39 -9.23 1.10
CA GLU A 315 -46.41 -10.29 1.21
C GLU A 315 -46.70 -10.65 2.68
N LEU A 316 -47.98 -10.46 3.03
CA LEU A 316 -48.74 -10.78 4.26
C LEU A 316 -48.96 -9.66 5.30
#